data_AF-A0A6G3RVP1-F1
#
_entry.id   AF-A0A6G3RVP1-F1
#
_cell.length_a   1.000
_cell.length_b   1.000
_cell.length_c   1.000
_cell.angle_alpha   90.00
_cell.angle_beta   90.00
_cell.angle_gamma   90.00
#
_symmetry.space_group_name_H-M   'P 1'
#
loop_
_entity.id
_entity.type
_entity.pdbx_description
1 polymer ?
#
loop_
_entity_poly.entity_id
_entity_poly.type
_entity_poly.pdbx_seq_one_letter_code
_entity_poly.pdbx_strand_id
1 'polypeptide(L)'
;AGALLALPVVRGAVDAQLARWGAQARARPPGSHPADSGWRGVLITRSESRDLWLALRGVQFRLVGTVEAGTDGAVGVTYRFRVHKSWNFDRGESEYGIPFTPFARLHETGLAREFTAEGESGPLTARP
;
A
#
# COMPACT_ATOMS: atom_id res chain seq x y z
N ALA A 1 -1.00 4.53 -9.52
CA ALA A 1 -0.21 3.68 -8.62
C ALA A 1 1.30 4.00 -8.63
N GLY A 2 1.94 4.19 -9.79
CA GLY A 2 3.38 4.53 -9.83
C GLY A 2 3.79 5.77 -9.02
N ALA A 3 3.01 6.87 -9.07
CA ALA A 3 3.27 8.06 -8.25
C ALA A 3 3.22 7.80 -6.74
N LEU A 4 2.31 6.93 -6.27
CA LEU A 4 2.24 6.50 -4.87
C LEU A 4 3.45 5.64 -4.50
N LEU A 5 3.82 4.70 -5.38
CA LEU A 5 4.97 3.82 -5.20
C LEU A 5 6.28 4.62 -5.03
N ALA A 6 6.38 5.79 -5.68
CA ALA A 6 7.53 6.68 -5.63
C ALA A 6 7.62 7.54 -4.36
N LEU A 7 6.57 7.59 -3.52
CA LEU A 7 6.62 8.35 -2.26
C LEU A 7 7.57 7.67 -1.26
N PRO A 8 8.44 8.41 -0.54
CA PRO A 8 9.40 7.84 0.41
C PRO A 8 8.76 6.93 1.48
N VAL A 9 7.67 7.34 2.13
CA VAL A 9 6.99 6.49 3.12
C VAL A 9 6.46 5.18 2.52
N VAL A 10 5.93 5.23 1.30
CA VAL A 10 5.42 4.05 0.60
C VAL A 10 6.58 3.16 0.18
N ARG A 11 7.65 3.75 -0.36
CA ARG A 11 8.87 3.05 -0.74
C ARG A 11 9.51 2.32 0.43
N GLY A 12 9.70 3.01 1.55
CA GLY A 12 10.21 2.40 2.78
C GLY A 12 9.33 1.27 3.30
N ALA A 13 8.00 1.42 3.25
CA ALA A 13 7.07 0.36 3.66
C ALA A 13 7.13 -0.87 2.73
N VAL A 14 7.27 -0.66 1.42
CA VAL A 14 7.46 -1.72 0.42
C VAL A 14 8.80 -2.42 0.63
N ASP A 15 9.88 -1.67 0.78
CA ASP A 15 11.23 -2.23 0.95
C ASP A 15 11.34 -3.03 2.25
N ALA A 16 10.72 -2.56 3.33
CA ALA A 16 10.61 -3.32 4.59
C ALA A 16 9.84 -4.63 4.41
N GLN A 17 8.80 -4.66 3.57
CA GLN A 17 8.07 -5.89 3.26
C GLN A 17 8.90 -6.84 2.38
N LEU A 18 9.62 -6.32 1.39
CA LEU A 18 10.51 -7.11 0.54
C LEU A 18 11.64 -7.74 1.37
N ALA A 19 12.23 -6.98 2.31
CA ALA A 19 13.24 -7.48 3.24
C ALA A 19 12.70 -8.61 4.13
N ARG A 20 11.45 -8.50 4.62
CA ARG A 20 10.79 -9.58 5.38
C ARG A 20 10.65 -10.85 4.54
N TRP A 21 10.20 -10.74 3.30
CA TRP A 21 10.14 -11.89 2.39
C TRP A 21 11.52 -12.47 2.08
N GLY A 22 12.53 -11.62 1.90
CA GLY A 22 13.92 -12.03 1.72
C GLY A 22 14.44 -12.88 2.89
N ALA A 23 14.25 -12.41 4.11
CA ALA A 23 14.62 -13.15 5.32
C ALA A 23 13.87 -14.49 5.45
N GLN A 24 12.56 -14.50 5.15
CA GLN A 24 11.74 -15.72 5.18
C GLN A 24 12.17 -16.74 4.12
N ALA A 25 12.53 -16.28 2.92
CA ALA A 25 12.93 -17.15 1.82
C ALA A 25 14.29 -17.82 2.08
N ARG A 26 15.23 -17.12 2.70
CA ARG A 26 16.54 -17.69 3.11
C ARG A 26 16.40 -18.83 4.13
N ALA A 27 15.29 -18.87 4.87
CA ALA A 27 14.98 -19.95 5.81
C ALA A 27 14.18 -21.11 5.19
N ARG A 28 13.84 -21.03 3.90
CA ARG A 28 13.06 -22.05 3.18
C ARG A 28 13.95 -22.85 2.24
N PRO A 29 13.52 -24.06 1.83
CA PRO A 29 14.16 -24.78 0.75
C PRO A 29 14.19 -23.95 -0.54
N PRO A 30 15.24 -24.10 -1.37
CA PRO A 30 15.31 -23.47 -2.69
C PRO A 30 14.06 -23.77 -3.53
N GLY A 31 13.63 -22.78 -4.30
CA GLY A 31 12.44 -22.87 -5.15
C GLY A 31 11.59 -21.61 -5.17
N SER A 32 10.46 -21.72 -5.86
CA SER A 32 9.50 -20.64 -6.10
C SER A 32 8.38 -20.68 -5.08
N HIS A 33 8.16 -19.58 -4.35
CA HIS A 33 7.17 -19.48 -3.28
C HIS A 33 6.20 -18.32 -3.56
N PRO A 34 4.87 -18.54 -3.57
CA PRO A 34 3.91 -17.44 -3.65
C PRO A 34 4.01 -16.55 -2.40
N ALA A 35 3.86 -15.25 -2.59
CA ALA A 35 3.97 -14.27 -1.53
C ALA A 35 2.87 -13.21 -1.60
N ASP A 36 2.28 -12.92 -0.45
CA ASP A 36 1.22 -11.93 -0.30
C ASP A 36 1.42 -11.16 1.01
N SER A 37 1.44 -9.83 0.93
CA SER A 37 1.69 -9.01 2.10
C SER A 37 0.45 -8.80 2.96
N GLY A 38 -0.73 -9.15 2.45
CA GLY A 38 -2.00 -8.58 2.90
C GLY A 38 -2.10 -7.09 2.62
N TRP A 39 -3.25 -6.49 2.92
CA TRP A 39 -3.42 -5.03 2.88
C TRP A 39 -2.70 -4.37 4.06
N ARG A 40 -2.02 -3.27 3.78
CA ARG A 40 -1.23 -2.50 4.75
C ARG A 40 -1.48 -1.02 4.57
N GLY A 41 -1.74 -0.32 5.66
CA GLY A 41 -1.97 1.12 5.66
C GLY A 41 -0.67 1.91 5.64
N VAL A 42 -0.65 3.01 4.89
CA VAL A 42 0.42 3.99 4.92
C VAL A 42 -0.16 5.40 4.91
N LEU A 43 0.32 6.25 5.81
CA LEU A 43 -0.04 7.65 5.89
C LEU A 43 0.89 8.45 4.98
N ILE A 44 0.32 9.28 4.12
CA ILE A 44 1.06 10.23 3.29
C ILE A 44 1.13 11.53 4.07
N THR A 45 2.32 12.08 4.24
CA THR A 45 2.48 13.37 4.90
C THR A 45 2.45 14.52 3.90
N ARG A 46 2.07 15.71 4.36
CA ARG A 46 2.04 16.92 3.53
C ARG A 46 3.41 17.25 2.92
N SER A 47 4.49 16.96 3.64
CA SER A 47 5.88 17.18 3.21
C SER A 47 6.31 16.25 2.08
N GLU A 48 5.70 15.08 1.95
CA GLU A 48 6.04 14.11 0.89
C GLU A 48 5.28 14.38 -0.41
N SER A 49 4.00 14.72 -0.30
CA SER A 49 3.19 15.14 -1.43
C SER A 49 1.97 15.88 -0.92
N ARG A 50 1.93 17.20 -1.12
CA ARG A 50 0.76 18.01 -0.77
C ARG A 50 -0.49 17.52 -1.48
N ASP A 51 -0.39 17.19 -2.77
CA ASP A 51 -1.56 16.83 -3.58
C ASP A 51 -2.13 15.47 -3.15
N LEU A 52 -1.28 14.46 -2.98
CA LEU A 52 -1.73 13.14 -2.53
C LEU A 52 -2.14 13.14 -1.05
N TRP A 53 -1.53 14.00 -0.23
CA TRP A 53 -1.96 14.22 1.16
C TRP A 53 -3.37 14.84 1.23
N LEU A 54 -3.68 15.80 0.36
CA LEU A 54 -5.01 16.40 0.27
C LEU A 54 -6.04 15.43 -0.34
N ALA A 55 -5.65 14.71 -1.38
CA ALA A 55 -6.57 13.82 -2.11
C ALA A 55 -6.85 12.51 -1.35
N LEU A 56 -5.82 11.88 -0.79
CA LEU A 56 -5.92 10.52 -0.25
C LEU A 56 -5.66 10.47 1.25
N ARG A 57 -4.75 11.33 1.77
CA ARG A 57 -4.23 11.36 3.15
C ARG A 57 -3.50 10.09 3.59
N GLY A 58 -4.06 8.92 3.32
CA GLY A 58 -3.45 7.60 3.47
C GLY A 58 -4.06 6.62 2.50
N VAL A 59 -3.36 5.52 2.24
CA VAL A 59 -3.84 4.45 1.34
C VAL A 59 -3.57 3.09 1.95
N GLN A 60 -4.35 2.09 1.55
CA GLN A 60 -3.99 0.70 1.74
C GLN A 60 -3.21 0.22 0.52
N PHE A 61 -2.12 -0.52 0.74
CA PHE A 61 -1.39 -1.19 -0.34
C PHE A 61 -1.25 -2.69 -0.07
N ARG A 62 -1.07 -3.48 -1.14
CA ARG A 62 -0.80 -4.92 -1.08
C ARG A 62 0.24 -5.28 -2.12
N LEU A 63 1.22 -6.08 -1.72
CA LEU A 63 2.19 -6.71 -2.61
C LEU A 63 1.74 -8.14 -2.85
N VAL A 64 1.59 -8.53 -4.12
CA VAL A 64 1.26 -9.90 -4.52
C VAL A 64 2.28 -10.35 -5.54
N GLY A 65 2.90 -11.50 -5.33
CA GLY A 65 3.99 -11.93 -6.19
C GLY A 65 4.56 -13.30 -5.84
N THR A 66 5.79 -13.49 -6.29
CA THR A 66 6.56 -14.71 -6.14
C THR A 66 7.95 -14.38 -5.61
N VAL A 67 8.44 -15.20 -4.68
CA VAL A 67 9.79 -15.13 -4.14
C VAL A 67 10.54 -16.38 -4.60
N GLU A 68 11.64 -16.18 -5.31
CA GLU A 68 12.56 -17.20 -5.77
C GLU A 68 13.72 -17.30 -4.79
N ALA A 69 13.89 -18.47 -4.16
CA ALA A 69 15.02 -18.79 -3.30
C ALA A 69 16.03 -19.66 -4.08
N GLY A 70 17.23 -19.12 -4.30
CA GLY A 70 18.35 -19.81 -4.94
C GLY A 70 19.05 -20.81 -4.01
N THR A 71 19.76 -21.76 -4.60
CA THR A 71 20.59 -22.74 -3.87
C THR A 71 21.82 -22.13 -3.22
N ASP A 72 22.23 -20.95 -3.69
CA ASP A 72 23.34 -20.12 -3.20
C ASP A 72 22.90 -19.10 -2.13
N GLY A 73 21.64 -19.12 -1.71
CA GLY A 73 21.06 -18.15 -0.79
C GLY A 73 20.67 -16.82 -1.45
N ALA A 74 20.78 -16.69 -2.77
CA ALA A 74 20.25 -15.55 -3.50
C ALA A 74 18.71 -15.54 -3.42
N VAL A 75 18.12 -14.34 -3.28
CA VAL A 75 16.66 -14.18 -3.28
C VAL A 75 16.26 -13.17 -4.35
N GLY A 76 15.31 -13.57 -5.20
CA GLY A 76 14.65 -12.70 -6.16
C GLY A 76 13.17 -12.58 -5.84
N VAL A 77 12.59 -11.40 -6.00
CA VAL A 77 11.15 -11.18 -5.80
C VAL A 77 10.57 -10.54 -7.04
N THR A 78 9.50 -11.12 -7.60
CA THR A 78 8.66 -10.50 -8.63
C THR A 78 7.30 -10.20 -8.03
N TYR A 79 6.84 -8.95 -8.07
CA TYR A 79 5.60 -8.55 -7.40
C TYR A 79 4.80 -7.49 -8.16
N ARG A 80 3.50 -7.44 -7.88
CA ARG A 80 2.60 -6.34 -8.24
C ARG A 80 2.31 -5.52 -6.99
N PHE A 81 2.34 -4.19 -7.13
CA PHE A 81 1.94 -3.24 -6.10
C PHE A 81 0.50 -2.80 -6.38
N ARG A 82 -0.43 -3.16 -5.50
CA ARG A 82 -1.84 -2.76 -5.53
C ARG A 82 -2.11 -1.69 -4.50
N VAL A 83 -2.95 -0.72 -4.83
CA VAL A 83 -3.43 0.30 -3.91
C VAL A 83 -4.94 0.38 -3.91
N HIS A 84 -5.50 0.67 -2.75
CA HIS A 84 -6.92 0.89 -2.53
C HIS A 84 -7.11 1.98 -1.48
N LYS A 85 -8.03 2.92 -1.73
CA LYS A 85 -8.58 3.85 -0.75
C LYS A 85 -10.07 3.98 -1.04
N SER A 86 -10.88 3.67 -0.05
CA SER A 86 -12.28 4.07 0.02
C SER A 86 -12.39 5.23 1.00
N TRP A 87 -12.96 6.34 0.56
CA TRP A 87 -13.42 7.37 1.48
C TRP A 87 -14.87 7.09 1.82
N ASN A 88 -15.10 6.40 2.92
CA ASN A 88 -16.40 6.28 3.57
C ASN A 88 -16.45 7.30 4.72
N PHE A 89 -17.39 8.23 4.68
CA PHE A 89 -17.53 9.21 5.75
C PHE A 89 -18.52 8.69 6.80
N ASP A 90 -18.19 7.53 7.37
CA ASP A 90 -19.08 6.87 8.31
C ASP A 90 -19.29 7.74 9.56
N ARG A 91 -20.56 7.96 9.90
CA ARG A 91 -20.94 8.86 10.99
C ARG A 91 -20.38 8.35 12.31
N GLY A 92 -19.74 9.24 13.07
CA GLY A 92 -19.16 8.92 14.37
C GLY A 92 -17.72 8.40 14.31
N GLU A 93 -17.19 8.15 13.11
CA GLU A 93 -15.79 7.78 12.93
C GLU A 93 -14.88 9.01 12.75
N SER A 94 -13.58 8.76 12.81
CA SER A 94 -12.54 9.74 12.50
C SER A 94 -11.31 9.03 11.96
N GLU A 95 -10.60 9.68 11.05
CA GLU A 95 -9.32 9.20 10.55
C GLU A 95 -8.31 10.35 10.61
N TYR A 96 -7.10 10.09 11.13
CA TYR A 96 -6.03 11.07 11.28
C TYR A 96 -6.43 12.37 12.02
N GLY A 97 -7.31 12.26 13.02
CA GLY A 97 -7.80 13.38 13.82
C GLY A 97 -8.86 14.24 13.12
N ILE A 98 -9.35 13.82 11.95
CA ILE A 98 -10.44 14.49 11.23
C ILE A 98 -11.74 13.76 11.56
N PRO A 99 -12.70 14.40 12.26
CA PRO A 99 -14.00 13.78 12.50
C PRO A 99 -14.76 13.66 11.19
N PHE A 100 -15.37 12.50 10.93
CA PHE A 100 -16.11 12.26 9.71
C PHE A 100 -17.52 12.87 9.74
N THR A 101 -18.07 13.15 10.93
CA THR A 101 -19.43 13.67 11.10
C THR A 101 -19.81 14.84 10.18
N PRO A 102 -18.98 15.89 9.97
CA PRO A 102 -19.31 16.96 9.03
C PRO A 102 -19.40 16.46 7.57
N PHE A 103 -18.51 15.56 7.16
CA PHE A 103 -18.48 15.00 5.81
C PHE A 103 -19.60 13.99 5.59
N ALA A 104 -19.95 13.22 6.62
CA ALA A 104 -21.10 12.32 6.65
C ALA A 104 -22.39 13.11 6.36
N ARG A 105 -22.58 14.25 7.04
CA ARG A 105 -23.72 15.13 6.80
C ARG A 105 -23.74 15.66 5.36
N LEU A 106 -22.60 16.11 4.84
CA LEU A 106 -22.51 16.57 3.46
C LEU A 106 -22.85 15.46 2.46
N HIS A 107 -22.43 14.22 2.74
CA HIS A 107 -22.76 13.06 1.91
C HIS A 107 -24.26 12.77 1.93
N GLU A 108 -24.87 12.74 3.11
CA GLU A 108 -26.31 12.47 3.30
C GLU A 108 -27.20 13.54 2.68
N THR A 109 -26.78 14.81 2.67
CA THR A 109 -27.51 15.88 1.99
C THR A 109 -27.17 16.01 0.50
N GLY A 110 -26.39 15.09 -0.07
CA GLY A 110 -26.02 15.08 -1.49
C GLY A 110 -25.04 16.18 -1.92
N LEU A 111 -24.39 16.86 -0.96
CA LEU A 111 -23.39 17.90 -1.21
C LEU A 111 -21.98 17.34 -1.38
N ALA A 112 -21.73 16.13 -0.89
CA ALA A 112 -20.47 15.39 -1.07
C ALA A 112 -20.73 13.97 -1.57
N ARG A 113 -19.74 13.42 -2.29
CA ARG A 113 -19.78 12.04 -2.77
C ARG A 113 -18.54 11.31 -2.32
N GLU A 114 -18.74 10.09 -1.84
CA GLU A 114 -17.68 9.14 -1.58
C GLU A 114 -17.00 8.72 -2.89
N PHE A 115 -15.74 8.32 -2.78
CA PHE A 115 -15.01 7.80 -3.92
C PHE A 115 -14.09 6.66 -3.52
N THR A 116 -13.84 5.80 -4.50
CA THR A 116 -12.84 4.75 -4.42
C THR A 116 -11.71 5.10 -5.37
N ALA A 117 -10.48 5.05 -4.88
CA ALA A 117 -9.27 5.15 -5.66
C ALA A 117 -8.53 3.81 -5.63
N GLU A 118 -8.37 3.21 -6.80
CA GLU A 118 -7.66 1.95 -6.98
C GLU A 118 -6.53 2.11 -7.99
N GLY A 119 -5.53 1.24 -7.91
CA GLY A 119 -4.52 1.17 -8.94
C GLY A 119 -3.54 0.03 -8.73
N GLU A 120 -2.85 -0.33 -9.81
CA GLU A 120 -1.83 -1.36 -9.80
C GLU A 120 -0.56 -0.88 -10.52
N SER A 121 0.60 -1.38 -10.11
CA SER A 121 1.86 -1.24 -10.84
C SER A 121 2.63 -2.57 -10.83
N GLY A 122 3.24 -2.90 -11.95
CA GLY A 122 4.06 -4.10 -12.12
C GLY A 122 3.65 -4.99 -13.30
N PRO A 123 4.28 -6.17 -13.44
CA PRO A 123 5.22 -6.77 -12.48
C PRO A 123 6.51 -5.95 -12.28
N LEU A 124 6.98 -5.90 -11.05
CA LEU A 124 8.22 -5.27 -10.59
C LEU A 124 9.16 -6.35 -10.05
N THR A 125 10.47 -6.13 -10.14
CA THR A 125 11.47 -7.06 -9.63
C THR A 125 12.33 -6.41 -8.54
N ALA A 126 12.73 -7.21 -7.54
CA ALA A 126 13.62 -6.78 -6.46
C ALA A 126 14.56 -7.91 -6.04
N ARG A 127 15.72 -7.53 -5.49
CA ARG A 127 16.70 -8.43 -4.86
C ARG A 127 16.90 -7.99 -3.39
N PRO A 128 16.10 -8.51 -2.46
CA PRO A 128 16.12 -8.12 -1.04
C PRO A 128 17.22 -8.78 -0.21
#